data_AF-A0A9Q6N5G8-F1
#
_entry.id   AF-A0A9Q6N5G8-F1
#
_cell.length_a   1.000
_cell.length_b   1.000
_cell.length_c   1.000
_cell.angle_alpha   90.00
_cell.angle_beta   90.00
_cell.angle_gamma   90.00
#
_symmetry.space_group_name_H-M   'P 1'
#
loop_
_entity.id
_entity.type
_entity.pdbx_description
1 polymer ?
#
loop_
_entity_poly.entity_id
_entity_poly.type
_entity_poly.pdbx_seq_one_letter_code
_entity_poly.pdbx_strand_id
1 'polypeptide(L)'
;MNDAVRMRTICTAEAITLPGGGDVHLIAPPPKPCVTIVVHGVNDLAGCYERIERGLCEGLNERLDMAPSLPNGVSNPGFLRPAGYSLPEDDEGKARNPDAVYYRRKFGAAANGTDARSVVIPFYWGFREEEKHIIKDAPHGEWMDRNRNRLDKAGTLEGGHF
;
A
#
# COMPACT_ATOMS: atom_id res chain seq x y z
N MET A 1 28.01 -15.99 20.79
CA MET A 1 28.12 -14.81 19.93
C MET A 1 27.29 -13.72 20.57
N ASN A 2 27.94 -12.77 21.24
CA ASN A 2 27.24 -11.62 21.79
C ASN A 2 27.06 -10.63 20.65
N ASP A 3 25.93 -10.67 19.98
CA ASP A 3 25.49 -9.52 19.20
C ASP A 3 25.27 -8.39 20.20
N ALA A 4 26.30 -7.54 20.34
CA ALA A 4 26.18 -6.28 21.04
C ALA A 4 24.93 -5.59 20.50
N VAL A 5 23.99 -5.24 21.41
CA VAL A 5 22.74 -4.56 21.08
C VAL A 5 23.09 -3.27 20.37
N ARG A 6 23.13 -3.33 19.04
CA ARG A 6 23.42 -2.19 18.20
C ARG A 6 22.16 -1.33 18.26
N MET A 7 22.27 -0.17 18.88
CA MET A 7 21.18 0.80 18.87
C MET A 7 20.76 1.04 17.42
N ARG A 8 19.52 0.66 17.08
CA ARG A 8 18.96 0.88 15.75
C ARG A 8 18.37 2.28 15.71
N THR A 9 18.82 3.09 14.77
CA THR A 9 18.18 4.37 14.48
C THR A 9 16.73 4.12 14.06
N ILE A 10 15.78 4.65 14.84
CA ILE A 10 14.34 4.47 14.61
C ILE A 10 13.71 5.61 13.79
N CYS A 11 14.35 6.79 13.78
CA CYS A 11 13.98 7.94 12.95
C CYS A 11 15.20 8.86 12.76
N THR A 12 15.22 9.61 11.66
CA THR A 12 16.18 10.69 11.39
C THR A 12 15.42 11.93 10.93
N ALA A 13 15.98 13.10 11.19
CA ALA A 13 15.49 14.38 10.68
C ALA A 13 16.68 15.29 10.40
N GLU A 14 16.58 16.09 9.35
CA GLU A 14 17.65 16.96 8.87
C GLU A 14 17.05 18.32 8.50
N ALA A 15 17.85 19.38 8.68
CA ALA A 15 17.51 20.72 8.23
C ALA A 15 18.77 21.45 7.77
N ILE A 16 18.60 22.39 6.84
CA ILE A 16 19.66 23.24 6.34
C ILE A 16 19.59 24.58 7.08
N THR A 17 20.69 25.01 7.68
CA THR A 17 20.82 26.30 8.37
C THR A 17 21.66 27.28 7.55
N LEU A 18 21.28 28.55 7.54
CA LEU A 18 22.11 29.62 6.99
C LEU A 18 23.21 30.03 7.99
N PRO A 19 24.38 30.52 7.54
CA PRO A 19 25.36 31.13 8.43
C PRO A 19 24.74 32.29 9.22
N GLY A 20 24.72 32.19 10.55
CA GLY A 20 24.08 33.18 11.43
C GLY A 20 22.55 33.11 11.50
N GLY A 21 21.91 32.10 10.90
CA GLY A 21 20.45 31.95 10.79
C GLY A 21 19.72 31.48 12.07
N GLY A 22 20.44 31.32 13.18
CA GLY A 22 19.89 30.81 14.44
C GLY A 22 19.61 29.31 14.45
N ASP A 23 19.00 28.84 15.53
CA ASP A 23 18.68 27.42 15.74
C ASP A 23 17.43 27.00 14.97
N VAL A 24 17.43 25.77 14.44
CA VAL A 24 16.26 25.15 13.81
C VAL A 24 15.70 24.06 14.71
N HIS A 25 14.41 24.16 15.04
CA HIS A 25 13.71 23.12 15.78
C HIS A 25 13.38 21.95 14.86
N LEU A 26 14.12 20.84 15.01
CA LEU A 26 13.88 19.60 14.28
C LEU A 26 12.87 18.73 15.00
N ILE A 27 11.76 18.41 14.32
CA ILE A 27 10.76 17.47 14.80
C ILE A 27 10.94 16.17 14.04
N ALA A 28 11.50 15.16 14.70
CA ALA A 28 11.67 13.86 14.08
C ALA A 28 10.30 13.20 13.83
N PRO A 29 10.10 12.53 12.69
CA PRO A 29 8.90 11.75 12.45
C PRO A 29 8.75 10.70 13.56
N PRO A 30 7.63 10.68 14.31
CA PRO A 30 7.42 9.66 15.33
C PRO A 30 7.37 8.27 14.66
N PRO A 31 7.56 7.18 15.41
CA PRO A 31 7.27 5.84 14.87
C PRO A 31 5.80 5.75 14.45
N LYS A 32 5.49 4.80 13.57
CA LYS A 32 4.08 4.48 13.26
C LYS A 32 3.43 3.84 14.49
N PRO A 33 2.16 4.14 14.78
CA PRO A 33 1.48 3.60 15.96
C PRO A 33 1.30 2.08 15.87
N CYS A 34 1.19 1.54 14.65
CA CYS A 34 1.04 0.11 14.39
C CYS A 34 1.48 -0.24 12.96
N VAL A 35 1.42 -1.53 12.66
CA VAL A 35 1.38 -2.09 11.31
C VAL A 35 0.05 -2.83 11.17
N THR A 36 -0.69 -2.55 10.10
CA THR A 36 -1.97 -3.20 9.79
C THR A 36 -1.82 -4.00 8.51
N ILE A 37 -2.00 -5.32 8.60
CA ILE A 37 -2.02 -6.18 7.41
C ILE A 37 -3.47 -6.30 6.95
N VAL A 38 -3.75 -5.83 5.74
CA VAL A 38 -5.08 -5.96 5.14
C VAL A 38 -5.08 -7.20 4.26
N VAL A 39 -5.91 -8.17 4.62
CA VAL A 39 -6.08 -9.42 3.89
C VAL A 39 -7.48 -9.43 3.28
N HIS A 40 -7.55 -9.54 1.96
CA HIS A 40 -8.78 -9.81 1.23
C HIS A 40 -8.88 -11.32 0.96
N GLY A 41 -10.01 -11.92 1.33
CA GLY A 41 -10.19 -13.37 1.30
C GLY A 41 -11.10 -13.88 0.18
N VAL A 42 -11.43 -13.05 -0.80
CA VAL A 42 -12.29 -13.44 -1.94
C VAL A 42 -11.58 -13.24 -3.27
N ASN A 43 -12.02 -13.99 -4.28
CA ASN A 43 -11.46 -14.01 -5.63
C ASN A 43 -11.90 -12.79 -6.45
N ASP A 44 -11.38 -11.62 -6.09
CA ASP A 44 -11.46 -10.41 -6.88
C ASP A 44 -10.12 -9.65 -6.87
N LEU A 45 -10.07 -8.51 -7.56
CA LEU A 45 -8.84 -7.73 -7.72
C LEU A 45 -8.45 -6.88 -6.51
N ALA A 46 -9.04 -7.11 -5.33
CA ALA A 46 -8.85 -6.30 -4.13
C ALA A 46 -9.19 -4.82 -4.36
N GLY A 47 -10.27 -4.55 -5.09
CA GLY A 47 -10.73 -3.19 -5.41
C GLY A 47 -11.11 -2.32 -4.20
N CYS A 48 -11.15 -2.90 -3.00
CA CYS A 48 -11.42 -2.24 -1.74
C CYS A 48 -10.18 -1.72 -1.02
N TYR A 49 -8.96 -2.14 -1.39
CA TYR A 49 -7.74 -1.83 -0.63
C TYR A 49 -7.46 -0.33 -0.50
N GLU A 50 -7.66 0.44 -1.57
CA GLU A 50 -7.52 1.91 -1.52
C GLU A 50 -8.41 2.52 -0.45
N ARG A 51 -9.69 2.13 -0.43
CA ARG A 51 -10.69 2.69 0.49
C ARG A 51 -10.39 2.28 1.93
N ILE A 52 -9.97 1.04 2.14
CA ILE A 52 -9.60 0.51 3.46
C ILE A 52 -8.36 1.24 3.98
N GLU A 53 -7.31 1.39 3.17
CA GLU A 53 -6.08 2.08 3.58
C GLU A 53 -6.32 3.56 3.87
N ARG A 54 -7.13 4.24 3.04
CA ARG A 54 -7.55 5.62 3.30
C ARG A 54 -8.29 5.74 4.62
N GLY A 55 -9.33 4.95 4.84
CA GLY A 55 -10.13 5.00 6.07
C GLY A 55 -9.33 4.65 7.32
N LEU A 56 -8.39 3.71 7.24
CA LEU A 56 -7.48 3.39 8.35
C LEU A 56 -6.55 4.55 8.68
N CYS A 57 -5.93 5.19 7.67
CA CYS A 57 -5.09 6.36 7.90
C CYS A 57 -5.89 7.52 8.51
N GLU A 58 -7.07 7.82 7.96
CA GLU A 58 -7.96 8.89 8.44
C GLU A 58 -8.40 8.64 9.89
N GLY A 59 -8.94 7.45 10.17
CA GLY A 59 -9.44 7.11 11.51
C GLY A 59 -8.34 6.97 12.58
N LEU A 60 -7.11 6.65 12.20
CA LEU A 60 -5.96 6.67 13.12
C LEU A 60 -5.45 8.09 13.35
N ASN A 61 -5.41 8.93 12.32
CA ASN A 61 -5.06 10.34 12.52
C ASN A 61 -6.05 11.02 13.46
N GLU A 62 -7.34 10.77 13.29
CA GLU A 62 -8.40 11.28 14.17
C GLU A 62 -8.24 10.79 15.61
N ARG A 63 -8.13 9.46 15.83
CA ARG A 63 -8.05 8.88 17.18
C ARG A 63 -6.77 9.25 17.95
N LEU A 64 -5.70 9.62 17.26
CA LEU A 64 -4.41 9.96 17.85
C LEU A 64 -4.16 11.48 17.90
N ASP A 65 -5.21 12.28 17.66
CA ASP A 65 -5.14 13.75 17.60
C ASP A 65 -4.03 14.27 16.67
N MET A 66 -3.80 13.54 15.58
CA MET A 66 -2.71 13.78 14.66
C MET A 66 -3.17 14.76 13.58
N ALA A 67 -3.08 16.05 13.89
CA ALA A 67 -3.39 17.12 12.95
C ALA A 67 -2.42 17.11 11.75
N PRO A 68 -2.86 17.48 10.53
CA PRO A 68 -2.00 17.51 9.34
C PRO A 68 -0.89 18.58 9.41
N SER A 69 -1.10 19.60 10.24
CA SER A 69 -0.13 20.67 10.51
C SER A 69 0.01 20.87 12.02
N LEU A 70 1.20 21.27 12.43
CA LEU A 70 1.52 21.65 13.80
C LEU A 70 1.07 23.08 14.10
N PRO A 71 1.03 23.52 15.37
CA PRO A 71 0.58 24.88 15.74
C PRO A 71 1.38 26.02 15.08
N ASN A 72 2.63 25.75 14.67
CA ASN A 72 3.49 26.69 13.95
C ASN A 72 3.26 26.72 12.43
N GLY A 73 2.25 26.01 11.92
CA GLY A 73 1.88 25.95 10.51
C GLY A 73 2.70 24.96 9.66
N VAL A 74 3.72 24.31 10.22
CA VAL A 74 4.53 23.32 9.51
C VAL A 74 3.76 22.00 9.38
N SER A 75 3.94 21.26 8.28
CA SER A 75 3.33 19.94 8.12
C SER A 75 3.77 19.00 9.25
N ASN A 76 2.82 18.27 9.82
CA ASN A 76 3.10 17.31 10.86
C ASN A 76 3.79 16.06 10.27
N PRO A 77 5.06 15.77 10.60
CA PRO A 77 5.77 14.61 10.08
C PRO A 77 5.18 13.27 10.58
N GLY A 78 4.34 13.32 11.61
CA GLY A 78 3.57 12.18 12.10
C GLY A 78 2.38 11.83 11.22
N PHE A 79 1.77 12.79 10.50
CA PHE A 79 0.48 12.59 9.83
C PHE A 79 0.49 11.37 8.88
N LEU A 80 -0.41 10.42 9.10
CA LEU A 80 -0.52 9.22 8.26
C LEU A 80 -1.12 9.59 6.91
N ARG A 81 -0.47 9.14 5.83
CA ARG A 81 -0.91 9.38 4.45
C ARG A 81 -1.09 8.04 3.75
N PRO A 82 -2.28 7.73 3.21
CA PRO A 82 -2.51 6.48 2.51
C PRO A 82 -1.68 6.44 1.22
N ALA A 83 -1.25 5.25 0.82
CA ALA A 83 -0.61 5.07 -0.48
C ALA A 83 -1.62 5.26 -1.62
N GLY A 84 -1.09 5.59 -2.80
CA GLY A 84 -1.83 5.52 -4.05
C GLY A 84 -1.99 4.08 -4.52
N TYR A 85 -2.98 3.86 -5.38
CA TYR A 85 -3.24 2.59 -6.06
C TYR A 85 -3.30 2.85 -7.56
N SER A 86 -2.96 1.85 -8.36
CA SER A 86 -3.18 1.88 -9.80
C SER A 86 -4.64 1.58 -10.08
N LEU A 87 -5.39 2.50 -10.68
CA LEU A 87 -6.82 2.33 -10.91
C LEU A 87 -7.13 2.32 -12.42
N PRO A 88 -8.20 1.63 -12.88
CA PRO A 88 -8.59 1.65 -14.30
C PRO A 88 -8.82 3.06 -14.87
N GLU A 89 -9.24 3.99 -14.02
CA GLU A 89 -9.44 5.40 -14.37
C GLU A 89 -8.13 6.12 -14.69
N ASP A 90 -6.97 5.61 -14.23
CA ASP A 90 -5.65 6.21 -14.47
C ASP A 90 -5.23 6.13 -15.96
N ASP A 91 -5.72 5.12 -16.69
CA ASP A 91 -5.35 4.87 -18.10
C ASP A 91 -6.52 4.48 -19.00
N GLU A 92 -7.76 4.73 -18.56
CA GLU A 92 -9.00 4.36 -19.26
C GLU A 92 -9.13 2.84 -19.55
N GLY A 93 -8.62 1.99 -18.66
CA GLY A 93 -8.75 0.53 -18.81
C GLY A 93 -7.82 -0.08 -19.87
N LYS A 94 -6.77 0.64 -20.29
CA LYS A 94 -5.89 0.23 -21.40
C LYS A 94 -4.79 -0.77 -21.00
N ALA A 95 -4.70 -1.17 -19.74
CA ALA A 95 -3.69 -2.12 -19.28
C ALA A 95 -3.79 -3.47 -20.01
N ARG A 96 -2.65 -3.95 -20.53
CA ARG A 96 -2.56 -5.26 -21.22
C ARG A 96 -2.92 -6.43 -20.30
N ASN A 97 -2.61 -6.32 -19.01
CA ASN A 97 -2.98 -7.30 -18.00
C ASN A 97 -3.62 -6.57 -16.80
N PRO A 98 -4.93 -6.29 -16.86
CA PRO A 98 -5.66 -5.57 -15.82
C PRO A 98 -5.48 -6.17 -14.43
N ASP A 99 -5.48 -7.50 -14.32
CA ASP A 99 -5.39 -8.21 -13.05
C ASP A 99 -4.04 -8.03 -12.34
N ALA A 100 -2.97 -7.82 -13.12
CA ALA A 100 -1.63 -7.58 -12.59
C ALA A 100 -1.35 -6.10 -12.30
N VAL A 101 -2.12 -5.19 -12.89
CA VAL A 101 -1.84 -3.74 -12.86
C VAL A 101 -2.79 -3.01 -11.93
N TYR A 102 -4.10 -3.21 -12.08
CA TYR A 102 -5.09 -2.47 -11.31
C TYR A 102 -5.23 -2.97 -9.88
N TYR A 103 -5.64 -2.04 -9.01
CA TYR A 103 -5.80 -2.21 -7.57
C TYR A 103 -4.52 -2.68 -6.85
N ARG A 104 -3.38 -2.51 -7.50
CA ARG A 104 -2.05 -2.71 -6.91
C ARG A 104 -1.59 -1.40 -6.26
N ARG A 105 -1.09 -1.51 -5.04
CA ARG A 105 -0.55 -0.39 -4.28
C ARG A 105 0.72 0.16 -4.93
N LYS A 106 0.78 1.48 -5.12
CA LYS A 106 1.97 2.18 -5.63
C LYS A 106 3.00 2.28 -4.48
N PHE A 107 4.26 1.94 -4.75
CA PHE A 107 5.33 2.06 -3.76
C PHE A 107 5.79 3.52 -3.62
N GLY A 108 5.89 4.01 -2.39
CA GLY A 108 6.44 5.34 -2.08
C GLY A 108 5.49 6.52 -2.32
N ALA A 109 4.59 6.46 -3.29
CA ALA A 109 3.67 7.56 -3.60
C ALA A 109 2.36 7.46 -2.79
N ALA A 110 2.02 8.52 -2.06
CA ALA A 110 0.69 8.75 -1.51
C ALA A 110 -0.29 9.12 -2.64
N ALA A 111 -1.59 9.00 -2.37
CA ALA A 111 -2.64 9.29 -3.36
C ALA A 111 -2.59 10.72 -3.94
N ASN A 112 -1.98 11.67 -3.21
CA ASN A 112 -1.83 13.07 -3.62
C ASN A 112 -0.45 13.41 -4.21
N GLY A 113 0.38 12.42 -4.55
CA GLY A 113 1.71 12.64 -5.12
C GLY A 113 2.82 13.01 -4.12
N THR A 114 2.52 12.99 -2.81
CA THR A 114 3.54 13.12 -1.75
C THR A 114 4.07 11.74 -1.32
N ASP A 115 5.00 11.68 -0.37
CA ASP A 115 5.43 10.41 0.20
C ASP A 115 4.34 9.76 1.06
N ALA A 116 4.05 8.48 0.78
CA ALA A 116 3.11 7.70 1.57
C ALA A 116 3.66 7.45 2.99
N ARG A 117 2.82 7.67 4.01
CA ARG A 117 3.13 7.36 5.42
C ARG A 117 2.03 6.49 6.02
N SER A 118 1.71 5.39 5.36
CA SER A 118 0.65 4.48 5.78
C SER A 118 1.11 3.46 6.81
N VAL A 119 0.18 2.94 7.62
CA VAL A 119 0.37 1.77 8.48
C VAL A 119 0.02 0.46 7.77
N VAL A 120 -0.57 0.54 6.57
CA VAL A 120 -1.15 -0.60 5.87
C VAL A 120 -0.13 -1.32 5.01
N ILE A 121 -0.15 -2.65 5.12
CA ILE A 121 0.49 -3.58 4.21
C ILE A 121 -0.64 -4.40 3.55
N PRO A 122 -0.97 -4.16 2.27
CA PRO A 122 -1.91 -5.03 1.58
C PRO A 122 -1.26 -6.40 1.35
N PHE A 123 -2.00 -7.46 1.66
CA PHE A 123 -1.56 -8.82 1.41
C PHE A 123 -2.28 -9.37 0.18
N TYR A 124 -1.52 -9.51 -0.91
CA TYR A 124 -2.00 -10.13 -2.14
C TYR A 124 -1.58 -11.59 -2.11
N TRP A 125 -2.55 -12.51 -2.19
CA TRP A 125 -2.30 -13.93 -2.07
C TRP A 125 -3.24 -14.68 -2.99
N GLY A 126 -2.78 -15.84 -3.46
CA GLY A 126 -3.55 -16.63 -4.39
C GLY A 126 -3.00 -18.03 -4.54
N PHE A 127 -3.78 -18.86 -5.23
CA PHE A 127 -3.40 -20.19 -5.66
C PHE A 127 -3.00 -20.15 -7.13
N ARG A 128 -1.86 -20.74 -7.48
CA ARG A 128 -1.47 -20.90 -8.89
C ARG A 128 -1.84 -22.30 -9.35
N GLU A 129 -2.69 -22.38 -10.37
CA GLU A 129 -3.11 -23.64 -10.96
C GLU A 129 -1.95 -24.30 -11.74
N GLU A 130 -1.93 -25.61 -11.76
CA GLU A 130 -1.00 -26.39 -12.54
C GLU A 130 -1.25 -26.15 -14.03
N GLU A 131 -0.20 -25.87 -14.80
CA GLU A 131 -0.28 -25.46 -16.21
C GLU A 131 -1.18 -26.36 -17.08
N LYS A 132 -1.14 -27.68 -16.86
CA LYS A 132 -1.96 -28.68 -17.57
C LYS A 132 -3.47 -28.58 -17.32
N HIS A 133 -3.87 -27.90 -16.26
CA HIS A 133 -5.25 -27.76 -15.81
C HIS A 133 -5.83 -26.37 -16.11
N ILE A 134 -5.01 -25.46 -16.67
CA ILE A 134 -5.45 -24.12 -17.08
C ILE A 134 -6.21 -24.21 -18.41
N ILE A 135 -7.45 -23.75 -18.41
CA ILE A 135 -8.31 -23.59 -19.58
C ILE A 135 -8.06 -22.19 -20.13
N LYS A 136 -7.49 -22.07 -21.35
CA LYS A 136 -7.08 -20.79 -21.96
C LYS A 136 -7.95 -20.37 -23.15
N ASP A 137 -8.87 -21.22 -23.55
CA ASP A 137 -9.75 -21.12 -24.71
C ASP A 137 -11.18 -20.73 -24.34
N ALA A 138 -11.35 -20.03 -23.21
CA ALA A 138 -12.65 -19.56 -22.77
C ALA A 138 -13.27 -18.54 -23.77
N PRO A 139 -14.61 -18.48 -23.89
CA PRO A 139 -15.30 -17.66 -24.89
C PRO A 139 -14.99 -16.16 -24.83
N HIS A 140 -14.69 -15.61 -23.65
CA HIS A 140 -14.37 -14.19 -23.47
C HIS A 140 -12.86 -13.95 -23.28
N GLY A 141 -12.05 -14.96 -23.63
CA GLY A 141 -10.61 -14.91 -23.52
C GLY A 141 -10.11 -14.93 -22.08
N GLU A 142 -10.94 -15.18 -21.07
CA GLU A 142 -10.53 -15.41 -19.70
C GLU A 142 -9.72 -16.71 -19.57
N TRP A 143 -8.87 -16.80 -18.55
CA TRP A 143 -8.28 -18.08 -18.17
C TRP A 143 -9.12 -18.67 -17.04
N MET A 144 -9.24 -19.99 -17.00
CA MET A 144 -9.96 -20.68 -15.93
C MET A 144 -9.18 -21.86 -15.39
N ASP A 145 -9.44 -22.23 -14.14
CA ASP A 145 -8.90 -23.45 -13.52
C ASP A 145 -9.73 -24.70 -13.89
N ARG A 146 -9.36 -25.86 -13.32
CA ARG A 146 -10.09 -27.12 -13.52
C ARG A 146 -11.54 -27.09 -13.03
N ASN A 147 -11.89 -26.15 -12.15
CA ASN A 147 -13.20 -25.95 -11.56
C ASN A 147 -14.01 -24.85 -12.26
N ARG A 148 -13.46 -24.23 -13.31
CA ARG A 148 -14.03 -23.08 -14.04
C ARG A 148 -14.10 -21.79 -13.22
N ASN A 149 -13.21 -21.62 -12.24
CA ASN A 149 -12.97 -20.32 -11.62
C ASN A 149 -12.08 -19.46 -12.50
N ARG A 150 -12.31 -18.13 -12.52
CA ARG A 150 -11.49 -17.19 -13.30
C ARG A 150 -10.07 -17.10 -12.72
N LEU A 151 -9.08 -17.26 -13.57
CA LEU A 151 -7.66 -17.04 -13.30
C LEU A 151 -7.17 -15.76 -13.98
N ASP A 152 -6.13 -15.17 -13.40
CA ASP A 152 -5.34 -14.14 -14.08
C ASP A 152 -4.52 -14.73 -15.24
N LYS A 153 -3.85 -13.86 -16.00
CA LYS A 153 -2.98 -14.25 -17.12
C LYS A 153 -1.64 -14.90 -16.72
N ALA A 154 -1.39 -15.07 -15.43
CA ALA A 154 -0.30 -15.88 -14.89
C ALA A 154 -0.77 -17.26 -14.40
N GLY A 155 -2.07 -17.56 -14.49
CA GLY A 155 -2.68 -18.79 -13.99
C GLY A 155 -2.96 -18.77 -12.48
N THR A 156 -3.09 -17.58 -11.89
CA THR A 156 -3.29 -17.38 -10.46
C THR A 156 -4.76 -17.04 -10.16
N LEU A 157 -5.29 -17.66 -9.13
CA LEU A 157 -6.56 -17.40 -8.49
C LEU A 157 -6.30 -16.55 -7.23
N GLU A 158 -6.72 -15.30 -7.21
CA GLU A 158 -6.58 -14.46 -6.01
C GLU A 158 -7.52 -14.98 -4.91
N GLY A 159 -7.12 -14.85 -3.64
CA GLY A 159 -7.92 -15.29 -2.50
C GLY A 159 -7.89 -16.80 -2.21
N GLY A 160 -7.06 -17.58 -2.90
CA GLY A 160 -6.82 -19.00 -2.60
C GLY A 160 -7.82 -19.98 -3.21
N HIS A 161 -7.63 -21.28 -2.94
CA HIS A 161 -8.43 -22.37 -3.49
C HIS A 161 -9.66 -22.62 -2.62
N PHE A 162 -10.87 -22.56 -3.20
CA PHE A 162 -12.14 -22.88 -2.55
C PHE A 162 -12.93 -23.94 -3.33
#